data_AF-A0A2V6XG88-F1
#
_entry.id   AF-A0A2V6XG88-F1
#
_cell.length_a   1.000
_cell.length_b   1.000
_cell.length_c   1.000
_cell.angle_alpha   90.00
_cell.angle_beta   90.00
_cell.angle_gamma   90.00
#
_symmetry.space_group_name_H-M   'P 1'
#
loop_
_entity.id
_entity.type
_entity.pdbx_description
1 polymer ?
#
loop_
_entity_poly.entity_id
_entity_poly.type
_entity_poly.pdbx_seq_one_letter_code
_entity_poly.pdbx_strand_id
1 'polypeptide(L)'
;MYAVPDVDQVVAVAKELGIHLSPEEAVLYRKHLIEQLSQFDAFVQARLEEPKPPIVSAARKPGWRPTREEDPLNAWMWKCRIEGAAEGVLAGKTVSYK
;
A
#
# COMPACT_ATOMS: atom_id res chain seq x y z
N MET A 1 -9.61 5.15 14.32
CA MET A 1 -9.03 5.66 15.57
C MET A 1 -7.73 4.93 15.87
N TYR A 2 -6.62 5.66 15.80
CA TYR A 2 -5.28 5.14 16.09
C TYR A 2 -5.09 4.83 17.58
N ALA A 3 -4.27 3.83 17.89
CA ALA A 3 -3.90 3.54 19.28
C ALA A 3 -2.95 4.64 19.78
N VAL A 4 -3.29 5.25 20.91
CA VAL A 4 -2.44 6.25 21.55
C VAL A 4 -1.34 5.52 22.32
N PRO A 5 -0.04 5.79 22.04
CA PRO A 5 1.03 5.12 22.76
C PRO A 5 1.06 5.55 24.22
N ASP A 6 1.49 4.66 25.12
CA ASP A 6 1.85 5.03 26.49
C ASP A 6 3.23 5.71 26.53
N VAL A 7 3.62 6.19 27.72
CA VAL A 7 4.89 6.94 27.88
C VAL A 7 6.10 6.03 27.63
N ASP A 8 6.03 4.77 28.04
CA ASP A 8 7.13 3.81 27.87
C ASP A 8 7.36 3.49 26.39
N GLN A 9 6.27 3.39 25.61
CA GLN A 9 6.32 3.23 24.16
C GLN A 9 6.95 4.44 23.47
N VAL A 10 6.63 5.67 23.92
CA VAL A 10 7.26 6.89 23.39
C VAL A 10 8.77 6.88 23.66
N VAL A 11 9.19 6.48 24.87
CA VAL A 11 10.61 6.36 25.23
C VAL A 11 11.31 5.27 24.40
N ALA A 12 10.66 4.12 24.20
CA ALA A 12 11.22 3.02 23.43
C ALA A 12 11.50 3.42 21.98
N VAL A 13 10.52 4.05 21.31
CA VAL A 13 10.67 4.52 19.92
C VAL A 13 11.69 5.65 19.82
N ALA A 14 11.70 6.59 20.77
CA ALA A 14 12.70 7.65 20.79
C ALA A 14 14.12 7.05 20.85
N LYS A 15 14.34 6.04 21.70
CA LYS A 15 15.62 5.34 21.81
C LYS A 15 16.02 4.62 20.52
N GLU A 16 15.07 3.99 19.81
CA GLU A 16 15.33 3.36 18.50
C GLU A 16 15.77 4.39 17.45
N LEU A 17 15.24 5.62 17.53
CA LEU A 17 15.63 6.74 16.68
C LEU A 17 16.92 7.45 17.13
N GLY A 18 17.56 7.00 18.22
CA GLY A 18 18.74 7.62 18.81
C GLY A 18 18.46 8.91 19.59
N ILE A 19 17.21 9.14 19.98
CA ILE A 19 16.74 10.28 20.77
C ILE A 19 16.60 9.83 22.23
N HIS A 20 17.32 10.49 23.13
CA HIS A 20 17.19 10.25 24.57
C HIS A 20 16.22 11.25 25.18
N LEU A 21 15.05 10.78 25.59
CA LEU A 21 14.05 11.58 26.29
C LEU A 21 14.09 11.31 27.78
N SER A 22 13.95 12.36 28.58
CA SER A 22 13.60 12.23 30.00
C SER A 22 12.14 11.77 30.15
N PRO A 23 11.74 11.23 31.32
CA PRO A 23 10.35 10.88 31.59
C PRO A 23 9.39 12.07 31.42
N GLU A 24 9.82 13.27 31.83
CA GLU A 24 9.03 14.50 31.72
C GLU A 24 8.88 14.95 30.26
N GLU A 25 9.95 14.83 29.46
CA GLU A 25 9.91 15.09 28.03
C GLU A 25 9.00 14.08 27.31
N ALA A 26 9.09 12.80 27.66
CA ALA A 26 8.24 11.77 27.07
C ALA A 26 6.75 12.02 27.33
N VAL A 27 6.37 12.51 28.52
CA VAL A 27 5.01 12.94 28.82
C VAL A 27 4.58 14.12 27.94
N LEU A 28 5.46 15.12 27.75
CA LEU A 28 5.20 16.26 26.88
C LEU A 28 5.02 15.85 25.42
N TYR A 29 5.93 15.03 24.89
CA TYR A 29 5.86 14.51 23.53
C TYR A 29 4.60 13.69 23.31
N ARG A 30 4.22 12.85 24.28
CA ARG A 30 2.97 12.08 24.23
C ARG A 30 1.74 12.99 24.07
N LYS A 31 1.71 14.13 24.77
CA LYS A 31 0.61 15.10 24.62
C LYS A 31 0.50 15.63 23.19
N HIS A 32 1.62 15.99 22.57
CA HIS A 32 1.65 16.46 21.19
C HIS A 32 1.27 15.34 20.19
N LEU A 33 1.72 14.11 20.43
CA LEU A 33 1.36 12.96 19.61
C LEU A 33 -0.15 12.69 19.63
N ILE A 34 -0.81 12.82 20.79
CA ILE A 34 -2.28 12.67 20.88
C ILE A 34 -2.99 13.68 19.98
N GLU A 35 -2.58 14.94 20.02
CA GLU A 35 -3.15 15.98 19.18
C GLU A 35 -2.95 15.67 17.68
N GLN A 36 -1.74 15.31 17.27
CA GLN A 36 -1.44 14.94 15.88
C GLN A 36 -2.22 13.70 15.43
N LEU A 37 -2.34 12.68 16.27
CA LEU A 37 -3.12 11.48 15.96
C LEU A 37 -4.62 11.79 15.79
N SER A 38 -5.15 12.74 16.56
CA SER A 38 -6.54 13.20 16.39
C SER A 38 -6.77 13.92 15.06
N GLN A 39 -5.81 14.74 14.63
CA GLN A 39 -5.86 15.43 13.33
C GLN A 39 -5.77 14.41 12.19
N PHE A 40 -4.92 13.39 12.35
CA PHE A 40 -4.78 12.33 11.36
C PHE A 40 -6.02 11.45 11.25
N ASP A 41 -6.66 11.10 12.38
CA ASP A 41 -7.94 10.38 12.38
C ASP A 41 -9.03 11.22 11.69
N ALA A 42 -9.11 12.53 11.97
CA ALA A 42 -10.05 13.42 11.29
C ALA A 42 -9.81 13.47 9.77
N PHE A 43 -8.54 13.54 9.33
CA PHE A 43 -8.18 13.47 7.91
C PHE A 43 -8.65 12.17 7.25
N VAL A 44 -8.38 11.02 7.87
CA VAL A 44 -8.80 9.70 7.36
C VAL A 44 -10.33 9.58 7.32
N GLN A 45 -11.03 10.09 8.33
CA GLN A 45 -12.50 10.08 8.36
C GLN A 45 -13.13 11.04 7.36
N ALA A 46 -12.43 12.08 6.91
CA ALA A 46 -12.96 13.06 5.97
C ALA A 46 -13.27 12.48 4.59
N ARG A 47 -12.74 11.28 4.24
CA ARG A 47 -12.97 10.59 2.96
C ARG A 47 -12.85 11.53 1.75
N LEU A 48 -11.81 12.37 1.77
CA LEU A 48 -11.57 13.35 0.72
C LEU A 48 -11.43 12.62 -0.62
N GLU A 49 -12.00 13.20 -1.68
CA GLU A 49 -11.83 12.66 -3.03
C GLU A 49 -10.37 12.83 -3.46
N GLU A 50 -9.63 11.73 -3.48
CA GLU A 50 -8.29 11.71 -4.05
C GLU A 50 -8.37 11.60 -5.58
N PRO A 51 -7.55 12.38 -6.32
CA PRO A 51 -7.47 12.21 -7.77
C PRO A 51 -7.04 10.78 -8.07
N LYS A 52 -7.75 10.11 -8.99
CA LYS A 52 -7.37 8.77 -9.41
C LYS A 52 -5.93 8.80 -9.92
N PRO A 53 -5.07 7.86 -9.51
CA PRO A 53 -3.72 7.78 -10.05
C PRO A 53 -3.81 7.72 -11.59
N PRO A 54 -2.87 8.37 -12.30
CA PRO A 54 -2.91 8.38 -13.75
C PRO A 54 -2.89 6.94 -14.27
N ILE A 55 -3.87 6.60 -15.10
CA ILE A 55 -3.91 5.29 -15.73
C ILE A 55 -2.80 5.26 -16.79
N VAL A 56 -1.66 4.67 -16.44
CA VAL A 56 -0.48 4.58 -17.33
C VAL A 56 -0.73 3.63 -18.52
N SER A 57 -1.73 2.74 -18.43
CA SER A 57 -2.12 1.86 -19.54
C SER A 57 -3.64 1.84 -19.71
N ALA A 58 -4.16 2.81 -20.47
CA ALA A 58 -5.59 2.93 -20.76
C ALA A 58 -6.16 1.74 -21.58
N ALA A 59 -5.30 0.91 -22.16
CA ALA A 59 -5.68 -0.19 -23.06
C ALA A 59 -5.81 -1.56 -22.38
N ARG A 60 -5.57 -1.67 -21.07
CA ARG A 60 -5.65 -2.97 -20.39
C ARG A 60 -7.09 -3.45 -20.28
N LYS A 61 -7.42 -4.55 -20.97
CA LYS A 61 -8.70 -5.25 -20.80
C LYS A 61 -8.72 -6.05 -19.48
N PRO A 62 -9.89 -6.26 -18.86
CA PRO A 62 -10.00 -6.94 -17.56
C PRO A 62 -9.45 -8.38 -17.52
N GLY A 63 -9.28 -9.04 -18.67
CA GLY A 63 -8.95 -10.46 -18.73
C GLY A 63 -10.16 -11.35 -18.45
N TRP A 64 -9.94 -12.64 -18.20
CA TRP A 64 -10.97 -13.63 -17.90
C TRP A 64 -10.42 -14.79 -17.07
N ARG A 65 -11.33 -15.52 -16.42
CA ARG A 65 -11.03 -16.82 -15.81
C ARG A 65 -10.97 -17.89 -16.91
N PRO A 66 -9.86 -18.63 -17.06
CA PRO A 66 -9.77 -19.66 -18.08
C PRO A 66 -10.83 -20.75 -17.92
N THR A 67 -11.30 -21.27 -19.04
CA THR A 67 -12.14 -22.47 -19.05
C THR A 67 -11.33 -23.72 -18.70
N ARG A 68 -12.01 -24.83 -18.43
CA ARG A 68 -11.36 -26.13 -18.21
C ARG A 68 -10.55 -26.61 -19.41
N GLU A 69 -10.95 -26.24 -20.62
CA GLU A 69 -10.23 -26.58 -21.85
C GLU A 69 -8.96 -25.72 -21.99
N GLU A 70 -9.02 -24.45 -21.59
CA GLU A 70 -7.89 -23.52 -21.63
C GLU A 70 -6.85 -23.72 -20.51
N ASP A 71 -7.26 -24.36 -19.41
CA ASP A 71 -6.40 -24.68 -18.26
C ASP A 71 -6.71 -26.08 -17.69
N PRO A 72 -6.38 -27.14 -18.43
CA PRO A 72 -6.63 -28.51 -17.98
C PRO A 72 -5.80 -28.90 -16.75
N LEU A 73 -4.71 -28.17 -16.48
CA LEU A 73 -3.81 -28.41 -15.35
C LEU A 73 -4.15 -27.55 -14.13
N ASN A 74 -5.17 -26.69 -14.21
CA ASN A 74 -5.55 -25.75 -13.15
C ASN A 74 -4.36 -24.89 -12.65
N ALA A 75 -3.48 -24.49 -13.57
CA ALA A 75 -2.26 -23.74 -13.30
C ALA A 75 -2.48 -22.21 -13.32
N TRP A 76 -3.64 -21.74 -13.80
CA TRP A 76 -3.92 -20.34 -14.05
C TRP A 76 -5.07 -19.84 -13.17
N MET A 77 -4.81 -18.78 -12.40
CA MET A 77 -5.86 -18.07 -11.66
C MET A 77 -6.67 -17.12 -12.57
N TRP A 78 -5.98 -16.42 -13.47
CA TRP A 78 -6.58 -15.42 -14.37
C TRP A 78 -5.72 -15.28 -15.63
N LYS A 79 -6.36 -15.16 -16.80
CA LYS A 79 -5.70 -14.86 -18.07
C LYS A 79 -6.05 -13.45 -18.52
N CYS A 80 -5.11 -12.75 -19.14
CA CYS A 80 -5.36 -11.43 -19.72
C CYS A 80 -4.50 -11.19 -20.96
N ARG A 81 -4.88 -10.20 -21.75
CA ARG A 81 -4.12 -9.73 -22.90
C ARG A 81 -3.74 -8.27 -22.67
N ILE A 82 -2.44 -8.03 -22.55
CA ILE A 82 -1.85 -6.71 -22.35
C ILE A 82 -0.88 -6.51 -23.52
N GLU A 83 -1.22 -5.63 -24.44
CA GLU A 83 -0.35 -5.30 -25.57
C GLU A 83 0.80 -4.42 -25.09
N GLY A 84 2.03 -4.87 -25.36
CA GLY A 84 3.25 -4.12 -25.10
C GLY A 84 3.78 -3.43 -26.36
N ALA A 85 5.07 -3.11 -26.38
CA ALA A 85 5.72 -2.65 -27.59
C ALA A 85 5.67 -3.74 -28.68
N ALA A 86 5.48 -3.33 -29.95
CA ALA A 86 5.40 -4.25 -31.09
C ALA A 86 6.72 -4.98 -31.37
N GLU A 87 7.84 -4.38 -30.98
CA GLU A 87 9.20 -4.89 -31.23
C GLU A 87 10.02 -4.96 -29.94
N GLY A 88 10.98 -5.89 -29.90
CA GLY A 88 11.88 -6.12 -28.77
C GLY A 88 12.16 -7.60 -28.54
N VAL A 89 12.97 -7.91 -27.51
CA VAL A 89 13.41 -9.30 -27.21
C VAL A 89 12.26 -10.23 -26.80
N LEU A 90 11.10 -9.68 -26.44
CA LEU A 90 9.89 -10.43 -26.08
C LEU A 90 8.81 -10.38 -27.17
N ALA A 91 9.09 -9.83 -28.35
CA ALA A 91 8.12 -9.78 -29.43
C ALA A 91 7.61 -11.19 -29.77
N GLY A 92 6.28 -11.35 -29.79
CA GLY A 92 5.61 -12.64 -30.03
C GLY A 92 5.69 -13.65 -28.87
N LYS A 93 6.21 -13.26 -27.70
CA LYS A 93 6.23 -14.12 -26.50
C LYS A 93 5.06 -13.80 -25.58
N THR A 94 4.55 -14.83 -24.92
CA THR A 94 3.59 -14.71 -23.82
C THR A 94 4.29 -15.06 -22.50
N VAL A 95 4.02 -14.32 -21.44
CA VAL A 95 4.59 -14.54 -20.11
C VAL A 95 3.49 -14.76 -19.08
N SER A 96 3.75 -15.60 -18.09
CA SER A 96 2.97 -15.67 -16.86
C SER A 96 3.61 -14.77 -15.79
N TYR A 97 2.79 -14.16 -14.96
CA TYR A 97 3.22 -13.46 -13.74
C TYR A 97 2.78 -14.28 -12.54
N LYS A 98 3.68 -14.42 -11.56
CA LYS A 98 3.41 -15.10 -10.29
C LYS A 98 2.70 -14.17 -9.32
#